data_AF-A0A0C9TIR5-F1
#
_entry.id   AF-A0A0C9TIR5-F1
#
_cell.length_a   1.000
_cell.length_b   1.000
_cell.length_c   1.000
_cell.angle_alpha   90.00
_cell.angle_beta   90.00
_cell.angle_gamma   90.00
#
_symmetry.space_group_name_H-M   'P 1'
#
loop_
_entity.id
_entity.type
_entity.pdbx_description
1 polymer ?
#
loop_
_entity_poly.entity_id
_entity_poly.type
_entity_poly.pdbx_seq_one_letter_code
_entity_poly.pdbx_strand_id
1 'polypeptide(L)'
;LALTPPGHPDRATSLSNLAIDLGTQFEQSGDIDDLHEGIQLDRDALILTPPGHPDHAMSLCNLGADLSTRFEQSGDRNDLDEAIQLAQAALVLTPPGHQDCALSLCNLGVHLSTRFKQSGD
;
A
#
# COMPACT_ATOMS: atom_id res chain seq x y z
N LEU A 1 8.86 18.75 -4.69
CA LEU A 1 9.22 17.32 -4.91
C LEU A 1 9.72 17.07 -6.34
N ALA A 2 10.83 17.69 -6.75
CA ALA A 2 11.37 17.56 -8.11
C ALA A 2 12.90 17.45 -8.13
N LEU A 3 13.48 16.64 -7.23
CA LEU A 3 14.93 16.39 -7.24
C LEU A 3 15.33 15.18 -8.09
N THR A 4 14.38 14.41 -8.61
CA THR A 4 14.64 13.28 -9.50
C THR A 4 13.86 13.44 -10.81
N PRO A 5 14.53 13.58 -11.97
CA PRO A 5 13.85 13.63 -13.26
C PRO A 5 12.99 12.38 -13.52
N PRO A 6 11.96 12.48 -14.39
CA PRO A 6 11.24 11.30 -14.88
C PRO A 6 12.25 10.29 -15.48
N GLY A 7 12.29 9.07 -14.93
CA GLY A 7 13.21 8.01 -15.35
C GLY A 7 14.47 7.83 -14.49
N HIS A 8 14.66 8.59 -13.42
CA HIS A 8 15.74 8.31 -12.46
C HIS A 8 15.41 7.03 -11.67
N PRO A 9 16.33 6.05 -11.56
CA PRO A 9 16.08 4.78 -10.88
C PRO A 9 15.59 4.96 -9.43
N ASP A 10 16.14 5.95 -8.72
CA ASP A 10 15.77 6.20 -7.31
C ASP A 10 14.46 6.98 -7.12
N ARG A 11 13.75 7.35 -8.21
CA ARG A 11 12.50 8.11 -8.10
C ARG A 11 11.40 7.29 -7.43
N ALA A 12 11.27 6.01 -7.79
CA ALA A 12 10.31 5.11 -7.17
C ALA A 12 10.54 5.01 -5.66
N THR A 13 11.79 4.76 -5.24
CA THR A 13 12.18 4.69 -3.83
C THR A 13 11.89 6.00 -3.09
N SER A 14 12.16 7.14 -3.70
CA SER A 14 11.88 8.45 -3.10
C SER A 14 10.38 8.68 -2.87
N LEU A 15 9.54 8.26 -3.82
CA LEU A 15 8.09 8.37 -3.71
C LEU A 15 7.54 7.43 -2.62
N SER A 16 7.99 6.18 -2.59
CA SER A 16 7.59 5.23 -1.54
C SER A 16 8.03 5.67 -0.15
N ASN A 17 9.23 6.25 0.00
CA ASN A 17 9.66 6.79 1.29
C ASN A 17 8.78 7.95 1.74
N LEU A 18 8.41 8.84 0.82
CA LEU A 18 7.50 9.94 1.14
C LEU A 18 6.09 9.44 1.49
N ALA A 19 5.59 8.41 0.80
CA ALA A 19 4.32 7.77 1.13
C ALA A 19 4.34 7.22 2.57
N ILE A 20 5.41 6.52 2.95
CA ILE A 20 5.61 6.01 4.33
C ILE A 20 5.64 7.15 5.36
N ASP A 21 6.34 8.25 5.05
CA ASP A 21 6.40 9.42 5.94
C ASP A 21 5.02 10.08 6.11
N LEU A 22 4.19 10.09 5.07
CA LEU A 22 2.82 10.59 5.14
C LEU A 22 1.89 9.64 5.89
N GLY A 23 2.00 8.32 5.69
CA GLY A 23 1.27 7.34 6.49
C GLY A 23 1.60 7.46 7.99
N THR A 24 2.88 7.66 8.32
CA THR A 24 3.34 7.89 9.69
C THR A 24 2.78 9.21 10.26
N GLN A 25 2.70 10.25 9.44
CA GLN A 25 2.09 11.53 9.85
C GLN A 25 0.59 11.35 10.09
N PHE A 26 -0.12 10.66 9.21
CA PHE A 26 -1.53 10.30 9.39
C PHE A 26 -1.75 9.53 10.71
N GLU A 27 -0.91 8.56 11.04
CA GLU A 27 -1.03 7.84 12.32
C GLU A 27 -0.89 8.76 13.55
N GLN A 28 -0.14 9.85 13.43
CA GLN A 28 0.07 10.83 14.49
C GLN A 28 -0.99 11.92 14.53
N SER A 29 -1.42 12.42 13.37
CA SER A 29 -2.30 13.59 13.21
C SER A 29 -3.77 13.21 13.05
N GLY A 30 -4.05 12.03 12.48
CA GLY A 30 -5.36 11.62 11.99
C GLY A 30 -5.80 12.37 10.72
N ASP A 31 -4.90 13.11 10.06
CA ASP A 31 -5.23 13.89 8.87
C ASP A 31 -5.35 13.00 7.64
N ILE A 32 -6.58 12.79 7.19
CA ILE A 32 -6.88 11.92 6.06
C ILE A 32 -6.25 12.40 4.74
N ASP A 33 -5.93 13.69 4.62
CA ASP A 33 -5.29 14.23 3.43
C ASP A 33 -3.84 13.72 3.29
N ASP A 34 -3.13 13.52 4.40
CA ASP A 34 -1.79 12.89 4.41
C ASP A 34 -1.89 11.47 3.83
N LEU A 35 -2.88 10.69 4.29
CA LEU A 35 -3.11 9.32 3.79
C LEU A 35 -3.49 9.31 2.30
N HIS A 36 -4.31 10.26 1.86
CA HIS A 36 -4.66 10.38 0.45
C HIS A 36 -3.45 10.72 -0.43
N GLU A 37 -2.57 11.63 0.03
CA GLU A 37 -1.35 11.94 -0.69
C GLU A 37 -0.39 10.74 -0.73
N GLY A 38 -0.24 10.02 0.40
CA GLY A 38 0.56 8.78 0.48
C GLY A 38 0.12 7.74 -0.56
N ILE A 39 -1.18 7.46 -0.65
CA ILE A 39 -1.76 6.53 -1.62
C ILE A 39 -1.45 6.95 -3.07
N GLN A 40 -1.49 8.24 -3.39
CA GLN A 40 -1.15 8.70 -4.75
C GLN A 40 0.34 8.50 -5.05
N LEU A 41 1.22 8.76 -4.09
CA LEU A 41 2.66 8.57 -4.24
C LEU A 41 3.03 7.10 -4.39
N ASP A 42 2.38 6.20 -3.66
CA ASP A 42 2.57 4.77 -3.82
C ASP A 42 2.07 4.25 -5.17
N ARG A 43 0.96 4.79 -5.70
CA ARG A 43 0.50 4.52 -7.07
C ARG A 43 1.52 4.99 -8.11
N ASP A 44 2.07 6.18 -7.94
CA ASP A 44 3.12 6.70 -8.81
C ASP A 44 4.40 5.85 -8.73
N ALA A 45 4.79 5.42 -7.53
CA ALA A 45 5.93 4.53 -7.32
C ALA A 45 5.71 3.17 -8.03
N LEU A 46 4.51 2.60 -7.94
CA LEU A 46 4.14 1.35 -8.60
C LEU A 46 4.20 1.45 -10.13
N ILE A 47 3.82 2.59 -10.71
CA ILE A 47 3.96 2.83 -12.16
C ILE A 47 5.45 2.83 -12.57
N LEU A 48 6.33 3.32 -11.70
CA LEU A 48 7.77 3.37 -11.94
C LEU A 48 8.48 2.03 -11.67
N THR A 49 7.86 1.11 -10.93
CA THR A 49 8.36 -0.24 -10.67
C THR A 49 7.54 -1.27 -11.45
N PRO A 50 7.74 -1.45 -12.77
CA PRO A 50 6.98 -2.43 -13.54
C PRO A 50 7.28 -3.87 -13.11
N PRO A 51 6.45 -4.86 -13.52
CA PRO A 51 6.72 -6.26 -13.27
C PRO A 51 8.13 -6.69 -13.68
N GLY A 52 8.86 -7.33 -12.75
CA GLY A 52 10.27 -7.70 -12.91
C GLY A 52 11.27 -6.69 -12.32
N HIS A 53 10.82 -5.50 -11.90
CA HIS A 53 11.64 -4.59 -11.10
C HIS A 53 11.85 -5.16 -9.69
N PRO A 54 13.06 -5.05 -9.10
CA PRO A 54 13.35 -5.58 -7.75
C PRO A 54 12.37 -5.05 -6.67
N ASP A 55 12.01 -3.77 -6.76
CA ASP A 55 11.12 -3.13 -5.78
C ASP A 55 9.63 -3.29 -6.09
N HIS A 56 9.24 -3.96 -7.17
CA HIS A 56 7.82 -4.05 -7.57
C HIS A 56 6.95 -4.69 -6.47
N ALA A 57 7.44 -5.77 -5.86
CA ALA A 57 6.72 -6.43 -4.76
C ALA A 57 6.56 -5.50 -3.54
N MET A 58 7.56 -4.65 -3.26
CA MET A 58 7.51 -3.70 -2.15
C MET A 58 6.52 -2.56 -2.44
N SER A 59 6.50 -2.01 -3.66
CA SER A 59 5.52 -0.99 -4.05
C SER A 59 4.08 -1.50 -3.96
N LEU A 60 3.82 -2.76 -4.32
CA LEU A 60 2.50 -3.39 -4.15
C LEU A 60 2.10 -3.51 -2.67
N CYS A 61 3.05 -3.89 -1.82
CA CYS A 61 2.86 -4.01 -0.39
C CYS A 61 2.52 -2.67 0.28
N ASN A 62 3.27 -1.60 -0.02
CA ASN A 62 3.05 -0.28 0.57
C ASN A 62 1.65 0.25 0.21
N LEU A 63 1.30 0.21 -1.09
CA LEU A 63 -0.03 0.64 -1.54
C LEU A 63 -1.15 -0.17 -0.87
N GLY A 64 -0.96 -1.48 -0.73
CA GLY A 64 -1.94 -2.34 -0.06
C GLY A 64 -2.11 -2.02 1.44
N ALA A 65 -1.04 -1.60 2.11
CA ALA A 65 -1.09 -1.18 3.50
C ALA A 65 -1.88 0.13 3.67
N ASP A 66 -1.56 1.15 2.88
CA ASP A 66 -2.25 2.45 2.94
C ASP A 66 -3.74 2.34 2.59
N LEU A 67 -4.10 1.50 1.62
CA LEU A 67 -5.50 1.21 1.29
C LEU A 67 -6.22 0.47 2.43
N SER A 68 -5.53 -0.46 3.11
CA SER A 68 -6.10 -1.12 4.30
C SER A 68 -6.37 -0.11 5.42
N THR A 69 -5.43 0.79 5.66
CA THR A 69 -5.57 1.89 6.62
C THR A 69 -6.74 2.80 6.25
N ARG A 70 -6.89 3.17 4.97
CA ARG A 70 -8.01 4.00 4.51
C ARG A 70 -9.35 3.28 4.64
N PHE A 71 -9.40 1.97 4.39
CA PHE A 71 -10.59 1.16 4.65
C PHE A 71 -10.97 1.19 6.14
N GLU A 72 -10.01 1.08 7.06
CA GLU A 72 -10.31 1.12 8.49
C GLU A 72 -10.98 2.43 8.93
N GLN A 73 -10.64 3.54 8.28
CA GLN A 73 -11.23 4.86 8.55
C GLN A 73 -12.58 5.07 7.86
N SER A 74 -12.69 4.67 6.58
CA SER A 74 -13.83 5.00 5.73
C SER A 74 -14.89 3.90 5.63
N GLY A 75 -14.50 2.64 5.83
CA GLY A 75 -15.30 1.46 5.53
C GLY A 75 -15.50 1.20 4.02
N ASP A 76 -14.77 1.86 3.13
CA ASP A 76 -14.92 1.67 1.67
C ASP A 76 -14.37 0.31 1.23
N ARG A 77 -15.29 -0.62 0.97
CA ARG A 77 -14.93 -1.99 0.54
C ARG A 77 -14.07 -2.04 -0.73
N ASN A 78 -14.12 -1.01 -1.58
CA ASN A 78 -13.27 -0.99 -2.77
C ASN A 78 -11.77 -0.94 -2.38
N ASP A 79 -11.43 -0.21 -1.32
CA ASP A 79 -10.06 -0.12 -0.81
C ASP A 79 -9.59 -1.46 -0.27
N LEU A 80 -10.46 -2.15 0.45
CA LEU A 80 -10.19 -3.49 0.99
C LEU A 80 -9.97 -4.51 -0.13
N ASP A 81 -10.81 -4.48 -1.16
CA ASP A 81 -10.70 -5.38 -2.30
C ASP A 81 -9.42 -5.10 -3.11
N GLU A 82 -9.05 -3.83 -3.31
CA GLU A 82 -7.81 -3.43 -3.97
C GLU A 82 -6.58 -3.85 -3.14
N ALA A 83 -6.58 -3.63 -1.82
CA ALA A 83 -5.51 -4.05 -0.93
C ALA A 83 -5.26 -5.57 -0.96
N ILE A 84 -6.32 -6.38 -0.97
CA ILE A 84 -6.22 -7.83 -1.07
C ILE A 84 -5.63 -8.26 -2.42
N GLN A 85 -6.05 -7.63 -3.53
CA GLN A 85 -5.50 -7.93 -4.85
C GLN A 85 -4.01 -7.62 -4.93
N LEU A 86 -3.59 -6.48 -4.38
CA LEU A 86 -2.18 -6.07 -4.35
C LEU A 86 -1.34 -7.03 -3.48
N ALA A 87 -1.85 -7.45 -2.32
CA ALA A 87 -1.19 -8.42 -1.47
C ALA A 87 -1.01 -9.79 -2.16
N GLN A 88 -2.03 -10.25 -2.90
CA GLN A 88 -1.95 -11.48 -3.69
C GLN A 88 -0.91 -11.36 -4.82
N ALA A 89 -0.86 -10.22 -5.50
CA ALA A 89 0.15 -9.96 -6.52
C ALA A 89 1.57 -9.96 -5.93
N ALA A 90 1.77 -9.32 -4.76
CA ALA A 90 3.05 -9.32 -4.07
C ALA A 90 3.49 -10.74 -3.63
N LEU A 91 2.57 -11.60 -3.19
CA LEU A 91 2.85 -13.01 -2.84
C LEU A 91 3.40 -13.80 -4.03
N VAL A 92 2.83 -13.61 -5.22
CA VAL A 92 3.26 -14.31 -6.44
C VAL A 92 4.69 -13.92 -6.85
N LEU A 93 5.09 -12.69 -6.56
CA LEU A 93 6.39 -12.13 -6.94
C LEU A 93 7.49 -12.42 -5.93
N THR A 94 7.13 -12.71 -4.68
CA THR A 94 8.10 -12.81 -3.58
C THR A 94 8.48 -14.27 -3.31
N PRO A 95 9.77 -14.62 -3.27
CA PRO A 95 10.21 -15.98 -2.96
C PRO A 95 9.70 -16.46 -1.59
N PRO A 96 9.46 -17.77 -1.42
CA PRO A 96 9.12 -18.35 -0.12
C PRO A 96 10.20 -17.99 0.92
N GLY A 97 9.81 -17.26 1.97
CA GLY A 97 10.71 -16.77 3.02
C GLY A 97 10.92 -15.26 3.09
N HIS A 98 10.40 -14.49 2.11
CA HIS A 98 10.39 -13.01 2.14
C HIS A 98 8.98 -12.42 2.05
N GLN A 99 7.94 -13.27 2.19
CA GLN A 99 6.53 -12.94 1.96
C GLN A 99 5.85 -12.22 3.15
N ASP A 100 6.60 -11.81 4.17
CA ASP A 100 6.06 -11.37 5.46
C ASP A 100 5.05 -10.23 5.34
N CYS A 101 5.34 -9.24 4.48
CA CYS A 101 4.43 -8.11 4.27
C CYS A 101 3.14 -8.54 3.55
N ALA A 102 3.28 -9.30 2.46
CA ALA A 102 2.14 -9.72 1.65
C ALA A 102 1.22 -10.71 2.39
N LEU A 103 1.79 -11.57 3.25
CA LEU A 103 1.02 -12.43 4.16
C LEU A 103 0.30 -11.62 5.23
N SER A 104 0.96 -10.60 5.79
CA SER A 104 0.35 -9.72 6.80
C SER A 104 -0.85 -8.97 6.23
N LEU A 105 -0.75 -8.43 5.01
CA LEU A 105 -1.86 -7.75 4.33
C LEU A 105 -3.01 -8.68 3.99
N CYS A 106 -2.72 -9.90 3.50
CA CYS A 106 -3.76 -10.90 3.27
C CYS A 106 -4.52 -11.24 4.56
N ASN A 107 -3.81 -11.43 5.66
CA ASN A 107 -4.41 -11.74 6.96
C ASN A 107 -5.23 -10.55 7.48
N LEU A 108 -4.70 -9.34 7.37
CA LEU A 108 -5.40 -8.11 7.75
C LEU A 108 -6.70 -7.95 6.95
N GLY A 109 -6.66 -8.16 5.64
CA GLY A 109 -7.83 -8.08 4.77
C GLY A 109 -8.93 -9.08 5.17
N VAL A 110 -8.56 -10.31 5.56
CA VAL A 110 -9.50 -11.32 6.06
C VAL A 110 -10.11 -10.92 7.41
N HIS A 111 -9.29 -10.39 8.32
CA HIS A 111 -9.77 -9.92 9.63
C HIS A 111 -10.74 -8.75 9.49
N LEU A 112 -10.38 -7.76 8.68
CA LEU A 112 -11.17 -6.57 8.39
C LEU A 112 -12.50 -6.93 7.69
N SER A 113 -12.45 -7.82 6.70
CA SER A 113 -13.63 -8.38 6.04
C SER A 113 -14.58 -9.06 7.03
N THR A 114 -14.03 -9.84 7.97
CA THR A 114 -14.84 -10.58 8.95
C THR A 114 -15.48 -9.64 9.96
N ARG A 115 -14.73 -8.67 10.48
CA ARG A 115 -15.25 -7.66 11.40
C ARG A 115 -16.36 -6.82 10.77
N PHE A 116 -16.20 -6.42 9.52
CA PHE A 116 -17.21 -5.59 8.84
C PHE A 116 -18.48 -6.39 8.51
N LYS A 117 -18.35 -7.68 8.19
CA LYS A 117 -19.52 -8.59 8.06
C LYS A 117 -20.28 -8.77 9.38
N GLN A 118 -19.57 -8.75 10.52
CA GLN A 118 -20.18 -8.88 11.85
C GLN A 118 -20.77 -7.57 12.39
N SER A 119 -20.29 -6.42 11.89
CA SER A 119 -20.75 -5.08 12.33
C SER A 119 -21.83 -4.49 11.41
N GLY A 120 -22.19 -5.19 10.34
CA GLY A 120 -23.08 -4.74 9.28
C GLY A 120 -24.44 -5.45 9.24
N ASP A 121 -24.94 -5.91 10.39
CA ASP A 121 -26.32 -6.39 10.59
C ASP A 121 -27.05 -5.44 11.57
#